data_AF-A0A7X1HJ87-F1
#
_entry.id   AF-A0A7X1HJ87-F1
#
_cell.length_a   1.000
_cell.length_b   1.000
_cell.length_c   1.000
_cell.angle_alpha   90.00
_cell.angle_beta   90.00
_cell.angle_gamma   90.00
#
_symmetry.space_group_name_H-M   'P 1'
#
loop_
_entity.id
_entity.type
_entity.pdbx_description
1 polymer ?
#
loop_
_entity_poly.entity_id
_entity_poly.type
_entity_poly.pdbx_seq_one_letter_code
_entity_poly.pdbx_strand_id
1 'polypeptide(L)'
;MGRFKFYLGIGAAVAAASVVKSFFGISDLWMTIGVIAAIGAIALMHIESRLDTVEARVVHTDYSGVLALLEGPRHVPQHRQPESLAGGGAISSWIRPEHEVLFHDFRWFAALLNKHLADPWAIEELPSTDARGYDAPDIGRTYAVWYNSCEVGSFQVTLGAGMLLARQKSTGERSARVELNLHYLRFIPYVHARGLLYELALMVGSFDRARDDEWRSKAQIRAADALSGHLWEAVRRPDQAPHFEFVVEGSYDLLRDQNDHWTKHGYDPMADGGDRKRD
;
A
#
# COMPACT_ATOMS: atom_id res chain seq x y z
N MET A 1 38.95 9.74 -13.10
CA MET A 1 40.34 9.41 -12.65
C MET A 1 40.63 7.91 -12.53
N GLY A 2 39.63 7.02 -12.33
CA GLY A 2 39.86 5.56 -12.17
C GLY A 2 40.26 4.79 -13.44
N ARG A 3 39.75 5.16 -14.61
CA ARG A 3 40.06 4.48 -15.89
C ARG A 3 41.54 4.59 -16.29
N PHE A 4 42.18 5.73 -16.04
CA PHE A 4 43.59 5.95 -16.40
C PHE A 4 44.55 5.08 -15.58
N LYS A 5 44.30 4.91 -14.27
CA LYS A 5 45.10 4.03 -13.40
C LYS A 5 44.94 2.55 -13.76
N PHE A 6 43.76 2.15 -14.23
CA PHE A 6 43.48 0.80 -14.69
C PHE A 6 44.28 0.42 -15.95
N TYR A 7 44.30 1.30 -16.97
CA TYR A 7 45.10 1.07 -18.18
C TYR A 7 46.61 1.10 -17.91
N LEU A 8 47.08 1.94 -16.98
CA LEU A 8 48.48 1.99 -16.57
C LEU A 8 48.92 0.67 -15.90
N GLY A 9 48.05 0.09 -15.05
CA GLY A 9 48.29 -1.19 -14.39
C GLY A 9 48.37 -2.37 -15.37
N ILE A 10 47.50 -2.40 -16.39
CA ILE A 10 47.54 -3.41 -17.45
C ILE A 10 48.84 -3.30 -18.26
N GLY A 11 49.25 -2.07 -18.63
CA GLY A 11 50.50 -1.84 -19.37
C GLY A 11 51.73 -2.34 -18.60
N ALA A 12 51.80 -2.08 -17.29
CA ALA A 12 52.89 -2.56 -16.44
C ALA A 12 52.89 -4.09 -16.29
N ALA A 13 51.72 -4.73 -16.18
CA ALA A 13 51.61 -6.18 -16.08
C ALA A 13 52.03 -6.88 -17.38
N VAL A 14 51.66 -6.33 -18.54
CA VAL A 14 52.07 -6.84 -19.86
C VAL A 14 53.58 -6.69 -20.09
N ALA A 15 54.17 -5.57 -19.64
CA ALA A 15 55.61 -5.36 -19.69
C ALA A 15 56.37 -6.37 -18.81
N ALA A 16 55.91 -6.59 -17.57
CA ALA A 16 56.50 -7.58 -16.66
C ALA A 16 56.38 -9.01 -17.20
N ALA A 17 55.23 -9.38 -17.75
CA ALA A 17 54.99 -10.68 -18.37
C ALA A 17 55.91 -10.93 -19.58
N SER A 18 56.21 -9.88 -20.35
CA SER A 18 57.11 -9.97 -21.52
C SER A 18 58.57 -10.20 -21.13
N VAL A 19 59.02 -9.63 -20.01
CA VAL A 19 60.38 -9.85 -19.47
C VAL A 19 60.53 -11.27 -18.93
N VAL A 20 59.52 -11.78 -18.20
CA VAL A 20 59.49 -13.16 -17.69
C VAL A 20 59.48 -14.17 -18.84
N LYS A 21 58.71 -13.92 -19.91
CA LYS A 21 58.69 -14.74 -21.13
C LYS A 21 60.09 -14.91 -21.73
N SER A 22 60.84 -13.81 -21.88
CA SER A 22 62.20 -13.86 -22.45
C SER A 22 63.20 -14.61 -21.57
N PHE A 23 63.01 -14.59 -20.24
CA PHE A 23 63.91 -15.26 -19.30
C PHE A 23 63.67 -16.78 -19.20
N PHE A 24 62.44 -17.24 -19.39
CA PHE A 24 62.07 -18.65 -19.21
C PHE A 24 61.79 -19.42 -20.51
N GLY A 25 61.96 -18.80 -21.69
CA GLY A 25 61.80 -19.47 -22.97
C GLY A 25 60.37 -19.94 -23.26
N ILE A 26 59.37 -19.25 -22.70
CA ILE A 26 57.96 -19.64 -22.82
C ILE A 26 57.45 -19.28 -24.22
N SER A 27 56.88 -20.27 -24.92
CA SER A 27 56.27 -20.08 -26.24
C SER A 27 55.13 -19.05 -26.22
N ASP A 28 55.03 -18.25 -27.28
CA ASP A 28 54.03 -17.21 -27.51
C ASP A 28 52.59 -17.69 -27.29
N LEU A 29 52.32 -18.95 -27.62
CA LEU A 29 51.02 -19.59 -27.42
C LEU A 29 50.64 -19.65 -25.94
N TRP A 30 51.55 -20.10 -25.07
CA TRP A 30 51.31 -20.26 -23.64
C TRP A 30 51.17 -18.93 -22.90
N MET A 31 51.90 -17.91 -23.34
CA MET A 31 51.75 -16.55 -22.83
C MET A 31 50.38 -15.96 -23.17
N THR A 32 49.91 -16.18 -24.40
CA THR A 32 48.59 -15.70 -24.84
C THR A 32 47.48 -16.37 -24.04
N ILE A 33 47.57 -17.69 -23.83
CA ILE A 33 46.63 -18.44 -23.00
C ILE A 33 46.64 -17.91 -21.56
N GLY A 34 47.82 -17.65 -20.98
CA GLY A 34 47.94 -17.11 -19.62
C GLY A 34 47.32 -15.72 -19.46
N VAL A 35 47.51 -14.84 -20.44
CA VAL A 35 46.90 -13.49 -20.43
C VAL A 35 45.39 -13.57 -20.56
N ILE A 36 44.85 -14.42 -21.46
CA ILE A 36 43.41 -14.62 -21.60
C ILE A 36 42.81 -15.19 -20.30
N ALA A 37 43.47 -16.16 -19.67
CA ALA A 37 43.04 -16.73 -18.40
C ALA A 37 43.03 -15.69 -17.26
N ALA A 38 44.05 -14.83 -17.18
CA ALA A 38 44.12 -13.75 -16.19
C ALA A 38 43.02 -12.70 -16.41
N ILE A 39 42.77 -12.29 -17.66
CA ILE A 39 41.67 -11.37 -18.00
C ILE A 39 40.32 -12.01 -17.66
N GLY A 40 40.13 -13.29 -17.97
CA GLY A 40 38.93 -14.05 -17.63
C GLY A 40 38.67 -14.12 -16.12
N ALA A 41 39.72 -14.39 -15.32
CA ALA A 41 39.63 -14.41 -13.86
C ALA A 41 39.29 -13.04 -13.26
N ILE A 42 39.93 -11.98 -13.76
CA ILE A 42 39.64 -10.60 -13.32
C ILE A 42 38.20 -10.22 -13.70
N ALA A 43 37.74 -10.58 -14.89
CA ALA A 43 36.37 -10.35 -15.33
C ALA A 43 35.36 -11.10 -14.45
N LEU A 44 35.64 -12.36 -14.08
CA LEU A 44 34.80 -13.14 -13.17
C LEU A 44 34.69 -12.48 -11.79
N MET A 45 35.82 -12.11 -11.17
CA MET A 45 35.84 -11.42 -9.88
C MET A 45 35.10 -10.07 -9.92
N HIS A 46 35.16 -9.37 -11.04
CA HIS A 46 34.45 -8.10 -11.21
C HIS A 46 32.95 -8.28 -11.41
N ILE A 47 32.52 -9.41 -11.99
CA ILE A 47 31.11 -9.80 -12.11
C ILE A 47 30.57 -10.24 -10.74
N GLU A 48 31.32 -11.06 -9.99
CA GLU A 48 30.95 -11.50 -8.63
C GLU A 48 30.81 -10.33 -7.67
N SER A 49 31.78 -9.41 -7.61
CA SER A 49 31.68 -8.23 -6.74
C SER A 49 30.52 -7.30 -7.11
N ARG A 50 30.14 -7.25 -8.39
CA ARG A 50 28.94 -6.53 -8.85
C ARG A 50 27.65 -7.28 -8.50
N LEU A 51 27.67 -8.60 -8.57
CA LEU A 51 26.57 -9.45 -8.10
C LEU A 51 26.38 -9.28 -6.60
N ASP A 52 27.44 -9.29 -5.79
CA ASP A 52 27.35 -9.08 -4.34
C ASP A 52 26.82 -7.69 -3.97
N THR A 53 27.19 -6.64 -4.72
CA THR A 53 26.66 -5.29 -4.48
C THR A 53 25.22 -5.13 -4.95
N VAL A 54 24.83 -5.82 -6.01
CA VAL A 54 23.43 -5.89 -6.45
C VAL A 54 22.63 -6.73 -5.46
N GLU A 55 23.16 -7.86 -5.00
CA GLU A 55 22.56 -8.76 -4.02
C GLU A 55 22.41 -8.05 -2.68
N ALA A 56 23.42 -7.36 -2.16
CA ALA A 56 23.29 -6.55 -0.94
C ALA A 56 22.20 -5.46 -1.07
N ARG A 57 22.05 -4.86 -2.26
CA ARG A 57 21.01 -3.85 -2.54
C ARG A 57 19.61 -4.46 -2.77
N VAL A 58 19.55 -5.70 -3.25
CA VAL A 58 18.30 -6.45 -3.51
C VAL A 58 17.84 -7.22 -2.26
N VAL A 59 18.77 -7.60 -1.39
CA VAL A 59 18.55 -8.38 -0.16
C VAL A 59 18.27 -7.48 1.03
N HIS A 60 18.78 -6.23 1.07
CA HIS A 60 18.42 -5.26 2.11
C HIS A 60 17.79 -4.02 1.47
N THR A 61 16.46 -3.99 1.47
CA THR A 61 15.71 -2.83 0.98
C THR A 61 15.99 -1.64 1.91
N ASP A 62 16.54 -0.55 1.37
CA ASP A 62 16.75 0.69 2.11
C ASP A 62 15.41 1.41 2.32
N TYR A 63 14.93 1.42 3.56
CA TYR A 63 13.69 2.08 3.97
C TYR A 63 13.90 3.48 4.57
N SER A 64 15.13 4.01 4.59
CA SER A 64 15.45 5.29 5.25
C SER A 64 14.56 6.44 4.77
N GLY A 65 14.32 6.53 3.46
CA GLY A 65 13.41 7.54 2.89
C GLY A 65 11.96 7.37 3.32
N VAL A 66 11.46 6.13 3.38
CA VAL A 66 10.10 5.83 3.85
C VAL A 66 9.95 6.17 5.33
N LEU A 67 10.92 5.79 6.16
CA LEU A 67 10.93 6.10 7.59
C LEU A 67 10.92 7.61 7.83
N ALA A 68 11.70 8.38 7.08
CA ALA A 68 11.68 9.84 7.16
C ALA A 68 10.30 10.44 6.81
N LEU A 69 9.58 9.87 5.85
CA LEU A 69 8.22 10.31 5.51
C LEU A 69 7.19 9.91 6.57
N LEU A 70 7.35 8.73 7.19
CA LEU A 70 6.51 8.27 8.29
C LEU A 70 6.70 9.10 9.57
N GLU A 71 7.84 9.75 9.75
CA GLU A 71 8.12 10.69 10.85
C GLU A 71 7.82 12.15 10.48
N GLY A 72 7.44 12.41 9.23
CA GLY A 72 7.16 13.74 8.71
C GLY A 72 5.89 14.38 9.29
N PRO A 73 5.56 15.61 8.86
CA PRO A 73 4.29 16.23 9.21
C PRO A 73 3.11 15.44 8.66
N ARG A 74 1.96 15.58 9.30
CA ARG A 74 0.71 14.97 8.81
C ARG A 74 0.30 15.55 7.46
N HIS A 75 -0.02 14.67 6.51
CA HIS A 75 -0.68 15.00 5.25
C HIS A 75 -2.00 15.74 5.51
N VAL A 76 -2.26 16.76 4.71
CA VAL A 76 -3.54 17.47 4.69
C VAL A 76 -4.36 16.86 3.55
N PRO A 77 -5.46 16.14 3.84
CA PRO A 77 -6.28 15.50 2.82
C PRO A 77 -6.72 16.48 1.72
N GLN A 78 -6.60 16.07 0.46
CA GLN A 78 -7.07 16.83 -0.70
C GLN A 78 -8.12 16.03 -1.45
N HIS A 79 -9.33 15.98 -0.90
CA HIS A 79 -10.40 15.18 -1.48
C HIS A 79 -10.77 15.64 -2.88
N ARG A 80 -10.80 14.69 -3.81
CA ARG A 80 -11.27 14.89 -5.19
C ARG A 80 -12.45 13.99 -5.44
N GLN A 81 -13.57 14.32 -4.81
CA GLN A 81 -14.77 13.49 -4.88
C GLN A 81 -15.31 13.47 -6.31
N PRO A 82 -15.52 12.29 -6.92
CA PRO A 82 -16.18 12.20 -8.20
C PRO A 82 -17.65 12.62 -8.06
N GLU A 83 -18.18 13.37 -9.05
CA GLU A 83 -19.57 13.81 -9.05
C GLU A 83 -20.56 12.65 -9.25
N SER A 84 -20.11 11.59 -9.92
CA SER A 84 -20.90 10.37 -10.18
C SER A 84 -19.96 9.19 -10.43
N LEU A 85 -20.51 7.98 -10.40
CA LEU A 85 -19.79 6.76 -10.77
C LEU A 85 -19.24 6.83 -12.21
N ALA A 86 -20.01 7.32 -13.18
CA ALA A 86 -19.51 7.49 -14.54
C ALA A 86 -18.43 8.58 -14.63
N GLY A 87 -18.59 9.68 -13.88
CA GLY A 87 -17.61 10.76 -13.82
C GLY A 87 -16.27 10.34 -13.21
N GLY A 88 -16.26 9.33 -12.34
CA GLY A 88 -15.05 8.72 -11.79
C GLY A 88 -14.46 7.59 -12.63
N GLY A 89 -15.01 7.32 -13.82
CA GLY A 89 -14.47 6.34 -14.78
C GLY A 89 -15.13 4.97 -14.78
N ALA A 90 -16.19 4.74 -13.98
CA ALA A 90 -16.93 3.48 -14.06
C ALA A 90 -17.67 3.33 -15.39
N ILE A 91 -17.69 2.11 -15.94
CA ILE A 91 -18.39 1.82 -17.20
C ILE A 91 -19.90 1.91 -16.97
N SER A 92 -20.58 2.87 -17.61
CA SER A 92 -22.00 3.15 -17.37
C SER A 92 -22.93 1.96 -17.51
N SER A 93 -22.63 1.01 -18.41
CA SER A 93 -23.43 -0.19 -18.61
C SER A 93 -23.35 -1.20 -17.46
N TRP A 94 -22.37 -1.06 -16.57
CA TRP A 94 -22.15 -1.94 -15.41
C TRP A 94 -22.63 -1.30 -14.10
N ILE A 95 -23.01 -0.01 -14.13
CA ILE A 95 -23.62 0.68 -13.00
C ILE A 95 -25.03 0.13 -12.78
N ARG A 96 -25.34 -0.20 -11.53
CA ARG A 96 -26.64 -0.71 -11.09
C ARG A 96 -27.18 0.23 -10.01
N PRO A 97 -28.50 0.27 -9.76
CA PRO A 97 -29.08 1.13 -8.73
C PRO A 97 -28.43 0.97 -7.35
N GLU A 98 -27.99 -0.25 -7.00
CA GLU A 98 -27.32 -0.51 -5.73
C GLU A 98 -25.93 0.16 -5.64
N HIS A 99 -25.20 0.25 -6.76
CA HIS A 99 -23.94 0.99 -6.81
C HIS A 99 -24.17 2.47 -6.51
N GLU A 100 -25.22 3.07 -7.06
CA GLU A 100 -25.56 4.49 -6.82
C GLU A 100 -25.94 4.76 -5.37
N VAL A 101 -26.70 3.85 -4.74
CA VAL A 101 -27.04 3.96 -3.31
C VAL A 101 -25.77 3.90 -2.46
N LEU A 102 -24.90 2.92 -2.69
CA LEU A 102 -23.62 2.81 -1.96
C LEU A 102 -22.73 4.03 -2.21
N PHE A 103 -22.64 4.47 -3.46
CA PHE A 103 -21.87 5.66 -3.83
C PHE A 103 -22.36 6.88 -3.06
N HIS A 104 -23.67 7.11 -2.99
CA HIS A 104 -24.23 8.20 -2.23
C HIS A 104 -23.99 8.05 -0.72
N ASP A 105 -24.23 6.86 -0.15
CA ASP A 105 -24.08 6.59 1.28
C ASP A 105 -22.64 6.77 1.77
N PHE A 106 -21.63 6.55 0.91
CA PHE A 106 -20.22 6.71 1.29
C PHE A 106 -19.64 8.10 0.97
N ARG A 107 -20.45 9.07 0.52
CA ARG A 107 -19.98 10.41 0.13
C ARG A 107 -19.22 11.18 1.21
N TRP A 108 -19.39 10.85 2.48
CA TRP A 108 -18.75 11.53 3.60
C TRP A 108 -17.79 10.63 4.38
N PHE A 109 -17.48 9.45 3.84
CA PHE A 109 -16.77 8.42 4.58
C PHE A 109 -15.35 8.83 4.95
N ALA A 110 -14.61 9.44 4.04
CA ALA A 110 -13.25 9.90 4.32
C ALA A 110 -13.21 10.96 5.44
N ALA A 111 -14.16 11.90 5.44
CA ALA A 111 -14.25 12.92 6.49
C ALA A 111 -14.64 12.33 7.85
N LEU A 112 -15.55 11.35 7.86
CA LEU A 112 -15.87 10.59 9.06
C LEU A 112 -14.61 9.91 9.62
N LEU A 113 -13.87 9.18 8.78
CA LEU A 113 -12.64 8.52 9.20
C LEU A 113 -11.58 9.51 9.71
N ASN A 114 -11.36 10.63 9.03
CA ASN A 114 -10.41 11.66 9.46
C ASN A 114 -10.74 12.25 10.83
N LYS A 115 -12.02 12.26 11.22
CA LYS A 115 -12.47 12.72 12.55
C LYS A 115 -12.25 11.67 13.65
N HIS A 116 -12.31 10.38 13.33
CA HIS A 116 -12.23 9.29 14.30
C HIS A 116 -10.83 8.68 14.43
N LEU A 117 -9.99 8.78 13.40
CA LEU A 117 -8.65 8.22 13.41
C LEU A 117 -7.65 9.09 14.18
N ALA A 118 -6.62 8.46 14.72
CA ALA A 118 -5.50 9.16 15.37
C ALA A 118 -4.84 10.18 14.42
N ASP A 119 -4.24 11.23 14.98
CA ASP A 119 -3.68 12.36 14.22
C ASP A 119 -2.79 11.95 13.04
N PRO A 120 -1.85 10.99 13.12
CA PRO A 120 -0.98 10.67 11.99
C PRO A 120 -1.71 10.16 10.75
N TRP A 121 -2.94 9.66 10.89
CA TRP A 121 -3.72 9.18 9.76
C TRP A 121 -4.41 10.33 9.02
N ALA A 122 -4.37 10.23 7.70
CA ALA A 122 -5.14 11.05 6.78
C ALA A 122 -5.70 10.16 5.66
N ILE A 123 -7.01 10.27 5.43
CA ILE A 123 -7.74 9.57 4.39
C ILE A 123 -8.12 10.59 3.33
N GLU A 124 -7.72 10.35 2.10
CA GLU A 124 -8.02 11.21 0.95
C GLU A 124 -8.89 10.45 -0.04
N GLU A 125 -10.02 11.04 -0.44
CA GLU A 125 -10.84 10.44 -1.49
C GLU A 125 -10.28 10.78 -2.88
N LEU A 126 -10.14 9.74 -3.70
CA LEU A 126 -9.60 9.83 -5.05
C LEU A 126 -10.72 10.02 -6.08
N PRO A 127 -10.43 10.62 -7.24
CA PRO A 127 -11.44 10.83 -8.29
C PRO A 127 -11.85 9.55 -9.02
N SER A 128 -11.26 8.39 -8.69
CA SER A 128 -11.51 7.12 -9.38
C SER A 128 -12.61 6.32 -8.69
N THR A 129 -13.55 5.85 -9.50
CA THR A 129 -14.61 4.91 -9.09
C THR A 129 -14.48 3.53 -9.73
N ASP A 130 -13.48 3.37 -10.59
CA ASP A 130 -13.07 2.07 -11.15
C ASP A 130 -12.20 1.35 -10.12
N ALA A 131 -12.68 0.22 -9.62
CA ALA A 131 -12.01 -0.59 -8.62
C ALA A 131 -11.32 -1.79 -9.28
N ARG A 132 -10.09 -2.11 -8.84
CA ARG A 132 -9.37 -3.28 -9.33
C ARG A 132 -10.03 -4.53 -8.76
N GLY A 133 -10.84 -5.23 -9.56
CA GLY A 133 -11.34 -6.56 -9.23
C GLY A 133 -10.60 -7.65 -10.00
N TYR A 134 -10.57 -8.86 -9.43
CA TYR A 134 -9.80 -10.00 -9.96
C TYR A 134 -10.46 -10.60 -11.23
N ASP A 135 -11.80 -10.58 -11.30
CA ASP A 135 -12.60 -11.18 -12.38
C ASP A 135 -13.38 -10.15 -13.23
N ALA A 136 -13.66 -8.97 -12.67
CA ALA A 136 -14.25 -7.80 -13.33
C ALA A 136 -13.93 -6.56 -12.47
N PRO A 137 -13.86 -5.34 -13.03
CA PRO A 137 -13.76 -4.15 -12.21
C PRO A 137 -14.98 -4.03 -11.32
N ASP A 138 -14.70 -3.89 -10.03
CA ASP A 138 -15.74 -3.51 -9.08
C ASP A 138 -16.01 -2.00 -9.22
N ILE A 139 -17.20 -1.57 -8.81
CA ILE A 139 -17.62 -0.17 -8.93
C ILE A 139 -17.83 0.38 -7.53
N GLY A 140 -17.16 1.49 -7.21
CA GLY A 140 -17.07 1.95 -5.83
C GLY A 140 -16.46 3.33 -5.65
N ARG A 141 -16.14 3.68 -4.40
CA ARG A 141 -15.31 4.85 -4.06
C ARG A 141 -13.91 4.38 -3.67
N THR A 142 -12.89 5.12 -4.11
CA THR A 142 -11.48 4.81 -3.84
C THR A 142 -10.84 5.87 -2.96
N TYR A 143 -9.99 5.46 -2.04
CA TYR A 143 -9.36 6.32 -1.06
C TYR A 143 -7.87 6.02 -0.95
N ALA A 144 -7.04 7.06 -0.92
CA ALA A 144 -5.64 6.96 -0.52
C ALA A 144 -5.53 7.03 1.00
N VAL A 145 -4.61 6.24 1.55
CA VAL A 145 -4.32 6.16 2.98
C VAL A 145 -2.93 6.72 3.22
N TRP A 146 -2.87 7.77 4.03
CA TRP A 146 -1.64 8.45 4.41
C TRP A 146 -1.34 8.21 5.89
N TYR A 147 -0.09 7.96 6.19
CA TYR A 147 0.46 8.02 7.54
C TYR A 147 1.55 9.08 7.57
N ASN A 148 1.31 10.15 8.32
CA ASN A 148 2.08 11.38 8.28
C ASN A 148 2.26 11.87 6.83
N SER A 149 3.48 11.97 6.33
CA SER A 149 3.76 12.41 4.95
C SER A 149 3.89 11.25 3.95
N CYS A 150 3.72 10.01 4.40
CA CYS A 150 3.87 8.82 3.56
C CYS A 150 2.50 8.35 3.08
N GLU A 151 2.33 8.21 1.77
CA GLU A 151 1.24 7.40 1.23
C GLU A 151 1.57 5.94 1.53
N VAL A 152 0.76 5.32 2.37
CA VAL A 152 0.98 3.94 2.84
C VAL A 152 0.02 2.96 2.19
N GLY A 153 -0.85 3.40 1.29
CA GLY A 153 -1.68 2.51 0.50
C GLY A 153 -3.03 3.12 0.14
N SER A 154 -4.01 2.25 -0.07
CA SER A 154 -5.34 2.65 -0.52
C SER A 154 -6.39 1.66 -0.05
N PHE A 155 -7.63 2.12 0.08
CA PHE A 155 -8.77 1.21 0.15
C PHE A 155 -9.87 1.59 -0.82
N GLN A 156 -10.69 0.61 -1.15
CA GLN A 156 -11.88 0.78 -1.98
C GLN A 156 -13.11 0.30 -1.25
N VAL A 157 -14.24 0.98 -1.47
CA VAL A 157 -15.57 0.58 -0.97
C VAL A 157 -16.41 0.16 -2.16
N THR A 158 -16.86 -1.09 -2.19
CA THR A 158 -17.66 -1.70 -3.26
C THR A 158 -18.90 -2.39 -2.67
N LEU A 159 -19.80 -2.90 -3.52
CA LEU A 159 -20.93 -3.70 -3.03
C LEU A 159 -20.45 -4.98 -2.36
N GLY A 160 -21.07 -5.34 -1.23
CA GLY A 160 -20.82 -6.61 -0.57
C GLY A 160 -21.19 -7.82 -1.44
N ALA A 161 -20.43 -8.91 -1.31
CA ALA A 161 -20.64 -10.13 -2.08
C ALA A 161 -22.06 -10.72 -1.89
N GLY A 162 -22.65 -10.55 -0.71
CA GLY A 162 -24.03 -10.97 -0.44
C GLY A 162 -25.07 -10.30 -1.36
N MET A 163 -24.85 -9.04 -1.75
CA MET A 163 -25.74 -8.28 -2.63
C MET A 163 -25.60 -8.68 -4.11
N LEU A 164 -24.45 -9.21 -4.50
CA LEU A 164 -24.19 -9.70 -5.85
C LEU A 164 -24.93 -11.02 -6.12
N LEU A 165 -25.12 -11.84 -5.08
CA LEU A 165 -25.65 -13.20 -5.17
C LEU A 165 -27.14 -13.33 -4.81
N ALA A 166 -27.75 -12.32 -4.18
CA ALA A 166 -29.15 -12.37 -3.78
C ALA A 166 -30.12 -12.31 -4.97
N ARG A 167 -30.94 -13.36 -5.15
CA ARG A 167 -32.01 -13.44 -6.18
C ARG A 167 -33.20 -12.51 -5.90
N GLN A 168 -33.43 -12.16 -4.64
CA GLN A 168 -34.47 -11.24 -4.21
C GLN A 168 -33.78 -10.02 -3.59
N LYS A 169 -33.53 -9.03 -4.44
CA LYS A 169 -32.99 -7.72 -4.06
C LYS A 169 -34.09 -6.93 -3.33
N SER A 170 -34.40 -7.33 -2.11
CA SER A 170 -35.28 -6.51 -1.28
C SER A 170 -34.58 -5.17 -1.05
N THR A 171 -35.29 -4.06 -1.23
CA THR A 171 -34.76 -2.69 -1.17
C THR A 171 -34.22 -2.29 0.21
N GLY A 172 -34.27 -3.20 1.20
CA GLY A 172 -33.82 -2.99 2.57
C GLY A 172 -32.48 -3.64 2.94
N GLU A 173 -32.03 -4.67 2.22
CA GLU A 173 -30.73 -5.29 2.50
C GLU A 173 -29.64 -4.49 1.78
N ARG A 174 -28.79 -3.84 2.57
CA ARG A 174 -27.63 -3.07 2.11
C ARG A 174 -26.37 -3.80 2.57
N SER A 175 -25.37 -3.89 1.71
CA SER A 175 -24.05 -4.44 2.09
C SER A 175 -22.94 -3.72 1.33
N ALA A 176 -21.88 -3.38 2.03
CA ALA A 176 -20.67 -2.79 1.50
C ALA A 176 -19.47 -3.66 1.89
N ARG A 177 -18.50 -3.71 0.99
CA ARG A 177 -17.22 -4.36 1.19
C ARG A 177 -16.13 -3.29 1.11
N VAL A 178 -15.25 -3.28 2.10
CA VAL A 178 -14.03 -2.50 2.11
C VAL A 178 -12.86 -3.44 1.91
N GLU A 179 -12.03 -3.10 0.94
CA GLU A 179 -10.75 -3.76 0.69
C GLU A 179 -9.64 -2.75 0.86
N LEU A 180 -8.83 -2.95 1.90
CA LEU A 180 -7.70 -2.11 2.26
C LEU A 180 -6.41 -2.83 1.88
N ASN A 181 -5.53 -2.09 1.21
CA ASN A 181 -4.18 -2.51 0.89
C ASN A 181 -3.19 -1.51 1.47
N LEU A 182 -2.29 -1.97 2.32
CA LEU A 182 -1.24 -1.16 2.94
C LEU A 182 0.15 -1.68 2.61
N HIS A 183 1.05 -0.74 2.39
CA HIS A 183 2.49 -0.88 2.35
C HIS A 183 3.07 -0.37 3.66
N TYR A 184 4.25 -0.87 4.03
CA TYR A 184 5.04 -0.33 5.15
C TYR A 184 4.38 -0.42 6.54
N LEU A 185 3.29 -1.19 6.68
CA LEU A 185 2.55 -1.32 7.94
C LEU A 185 3.43 -1.76 9.11
N ARG A 186 4.47 -2.55 8.85
CA ARG A 186 5.45 -2.99 9.85
C ARG A 186 6.14 -1.85 10.61
N PHE A 187 6.20 -0.65 10.02
CA PHE A 187 6.83 0.52 10.61
C PHE A 187 5.84 1.42 11.36
N ILE A 188 4.54 1.11 11.28
CA ILE A 188 3.48 1.89 11.93
C ILE A 188 3.22 1.30 13.32
N PRO A 189 3.10 2.14 14.38
CA PRO A 189 2.77 1.66 15.71
C PRO A 189 1.48 0.83 15.73
N TYR A 190 1.51 -0.31 16.44
CA TYR A 190 0.37 -1.23 16.53
C TYR A 190 -0.94 -0.54 16.91
N VAL A 191 -0.91 0.37 17.89
CA VAL A 191 -2.10 1.10 18.35
C VAL A 191 -2.75 1.89 17.21
N HIS A 192 -1.93 2.51 16.34
CA HIS A 192 -2.42 3.31 15.22
C HIS A 192 -2.95 2.42 14.09
N ALA A 193 -2.22 1.34 13.76
CA ALA A 193 -2.65 0.34 12.79
C ALA A 193 -4.00 -0.29 13.20
N ARG A 194 -4.11 -0.69 14.47
CA ARG A 194 -5.34 -1.27 15.03
C ARG A 194 -6.48 -0.26 15.00
N GLY A 195 -6.21 1.01 15.30
CA GLY A 195 -7.19 2.08 15.22
C GLY A 195 -7.80 2.20 13.81
N LEU A 196 -6.97 2.18 12.76
CA LEU A 196 -7.45 2.21 11.37
C LEU A 196 -8.36 1.02 11.06
N LEU A 197 -7.92 -0.20 11.34
CA LEU A 197 -8.72 -1.39 11.03
C LEU A 197 -9.99 -1.47 11.87
N TYR A 198 -9.92 -1.03 13.12
CA TYR A 198 -11.06 -0.93 14.01
C TYR A 198 -12.12 -0.02 13.41
N GLU A 199 -11.78 1.23 13.07
CA GLU A 199 -12.76 2.18 12.52
C GLU A 199 -13.37 1.69 11.19
N LEU A 200 -12.57 1.10 10.30
CA LEU A 200 -13.10 0.50 9.07
C LEU A 200 -14.07 -0.65 9.36
N ALA A 201 -13.69 -1.57 10.26
CA ALA A 201 -14.55 -2.68 10.65
C ALA A 201 -15.83 -2.21 11.37
N LEU A 202 -15.71 -1.12 12.11
CA LEU A 202 -16.78 -0.51 12.87
C LEU A 202 -17.85 0.09 11.96
N MET A 203 -17.42 0.91 11.00
CA MET A 203 -18.32 1.66 10.12
C MET A 203 -18.97 0.79 9.05
N VAL A 204 -18.30 -0.30 8.65
CA VAL A 204 -18.80 -1.24 7.63
C VAL A 204 -19.57 -2.40 8.24
N GLY A 205 -19.23 -2.80 9.46
CA GLY A 205 -19.82 -3.95 10.14
C GLY A 205 -21.33 -3.82 10.39
N SER A 206 -21.94 -4.92 10.84
CA SER A 206 -23.33 -4.90 11.28
C SER A 206 -23.48 -4.17 12.60
N PHE A 207 -24.46 -3.27 12.66
CA PHE A 207 -24.73 -2.43 13.83
C PHE A 207 -26.14 -2.70 14.34
N ASP A 208 -26.24 -3.01 15.63
CA ASP A 208 -27.50 -3.16 16.36
C ASP A 208 -27.46 -2.27 17.60
N ARG A 209 -28.27 -1.20 17.59
CA ARG A 209 -28.39 -0.25 18.71
C ARG A 209 -28.80 -0.92 20.02
N ALA A 210 -29.49 -2.07 19.97
CA ALA A 210 -29.89 -2.79 21.18
C ALA A 210 -28.72 -3.50 21.86
N ARG A 211 -27.57 -3.63 21.19
CA ARG A 211 -26.40 -4.41 21.65
C ARG A 211 -25.10 -3.61 21.50
N ASP A 212 -25.06 -2.46 22.15
CA ASP A 212 -24.08 -1.43 21.82
C ASP A 212 -22.60 -1.81 22.08
N ASP A 213 -22.36 -2.79 22.96
CA ASP A 213 -21.01 -3.28 23.27
C ASP A 213 -20.56 -4.43 22.33
N GLU A 214 -21.50 -5.16 21.74
CA GLU A 214 -21.21 -6.38 20.98
C GLU A 214 -20.52 -6.05 19.65
N TRP A 215 -20.98 -5.03 18.93
CA TRP A 215 -20.42 -4.63 17.64
C TRP A 215 -19.05 -3.96 17.78
N ARG A 216 -18.85 -3.10 18.80
CA ARG A 216 -17.53 -2.53 19.12
C ARG A 216 -16.52 -3.62 19.44
N SER A 217 -16.92 -4.61 20.24
CA SER A 217 -16.06 -5.75 20.58
C SER A 217 -15.70 -6.59 19.35
N LYS A 218 -16.67 -6.86 18.46
CA LYS A 218 -16.43 -7.57 17.19
C LYS A 218 -15.44 -6.82 16.29
N ALA A 219 -15.59 -5.51 16.14
CA ALA A 219 -14.65 -4.70 15.36
C ALA A 219 -13.24 -4.71 15.96
N GLN A 220 -13.11 -4.63 17.30
CA GLN A 220 -11.82 -4.72 17.98
C GLN A 220 -11.14 -6.07 17.77
N ILE A 221 -11.89 -7.17 17.92
CA ILE A 221 -11.38 -8.53 17.71
C ILE A 221 -10.91 -8.69 16.27
N ARG A 222 -11.72 -8.27 15.29
CA ARG A 222 -11.39 -8.37 13.86
C ARG A 222 -10.12 -7.60 13.51
N ALA A 223 -9.97 -6.38 14.04
CA ALA A 223 -8.77 -5.57 13.84
C ALA A 223 -7.52 -6.24 14.45
N ALA A 224 -7.63 -6.78 15.67
CA ALA A 224 -6.53 -7.42 16.36
C ALA A 224 -6.09 -8.73 15.68
N ASP A 225 -7.05 -9.54 15.23
CA ASP A 225 -6.81 -10.81 14.55
C ASP A 225 -6.04 -10.60 13.22
N ALA A 226 -6.51 -9.65 12.39
CA ALA A 226 -5.86 -9.31 11.13
C ALA A 226 -4.40 -8.86 11.31
N LEU A 227 -4.13 -8.02 12.31
CA LEU A 227 -2.77 -7.55 12.59
C LEU A 227 -1.87 -8.65 13.17
N SER A 228 -2.43 -9.58 13.94
CA SER A 228 -1.67 -10.69 14.51
C SER A 228 -1.09 -11.59 13.41
N GLY A 229 -1.88 -11.89 12.38
CA GLY A 229 -1.39 -12.64 11.21
C GLY A 229 -0.26 -11.91 10.48
N HIS A 230 -0.44 -10.61 10.22
CA HIS A 230 0.60 -9.80 9.56
C HIS A 230 1.89 -9.70 10.36
N LEU A 231 1.79 -9.56 11.69
CA LEU A 231 2.96 -9.50 12.58
C LEU A 231 3.84 -10.75 12.42
N TRP A 232 3.23 -11.94 12.40
CA TRP A 232 3.98 -13.18 12.23
C TRP A 232 4.68 -13.26 10.88
N GLU A 233 4.05 -12.79 9.81
CA GLU A 233 4.68 -12.74 8.49
C GLU A 233 5.82 -11.72 8.41
N ALA A 234 5.64 -10.54 9.01
CA ALA A 234 6.69 -9.51 9.07
C ALA A 234 7.90 -9.96 9.90
N VAL A 235 7.69 -10.65 11.02
CA VAL A 235 8.76 -11.22 11.85
C VAL A 235 9.48 -12.36 11.13
N ARG A 236 8.75 -13.21 10.40
CA ARG A 236 9.32 -14.32 9.64
C ARG A 236 10.21 -13.86 8.48
N ARG A 237 9.95 -12.68 7.92
CA ARG A 237 10.70 -12.10 6.79
C ARG A 237 11.14 -10.66 7.09
N PRO A 238 12.11 -10.45 7.99
CA PRO A 238 12.49 -9.13 8.47
C PRO A 238 13.11 -8.22 7.39
N ASP A 239 13.67 -8.80 6.33
CA ASP A 239 14.25 -8.03 5.22
C ASP A 239 13.20 -7.54 4.21
N GLN A 240 11.93 -7.93 4.39
CA GLN A 240 10.83 -7.57 3.51
C GLN A 240 9.76 -6.78 4.29
N ALA A 241 9.15 -5.79 3.62
CA ALA A 241 7.92 -5.17 4.09
C ALA A 241 6.75 -5.81 3.32
N PRO A 242 6.17 -6.93 3.82
CA PRO A 242 5.07 -7.57 3.13
C PRO A 242 3.90 -6.58 2.98
N HIS A 243 3.19 -6.67 1.85
CA HIS A 243 1.90 -6.00 1.73
C HIS A 243 0.95 -6.51 2.82
N PHE A 244 0.09 -5.63 3.29
CA PHE A 244 -0.99 -5.97 4.21
C PHE A 244 -2.31 -5.77 3.49
N GLU A 245 -3.14 -6.81 3.52
CA GLU A 245 -4.48 -6.79 2.95
C GLU A 245 -5.49 -6.99 4.07
N PHE A 246 -6.56 -6.20 4.06
CA PHE A 246 -7.65 -6.32 5.00
C PHE A 246 -8.99 -6.14 4.30
N VAL A 247 -9.87 -7.11 4.51
CA VAL A 247 -11.22 -7.09 3.93
C VAL A 247 -12.26 -7.12 5.04
N VAL A 248 -13.21 -6.21 4.96
CA VAL A 248 -14.41 -6.21 5.80
C VAL A 248 -15.66 -6.01 4.97
N GLU A 249 -16.72 -6.74 5.29
CA GLU A 249 -18.02 -6.63 4.65
C GLU A 249 -19.10 -6.57 5.74
N GLY A 250 -20.14 -5.77 5.49
CA GLY A 250 -21.28 -5.65 6.37
C GLY A 250 -22.31 -4.63 5.89
N SER A 251 -23.35 -4.41 6.69
CA SER A 251 -24.51 -3.58 6.34
C SER A 251 -24.28 -2.08 6.48
N TYR A 252 -23.14 -1.66 7.06
CA TYR A 252 -22.74 -0.27 7.27
C TYR A 252 -23.82 0.62 7.91
N ASP A 253 -24.65 0.04 8.77
CA ASP A 253 -25.81 0.75 9.35
C ASP A 253 -25.38 1.91 10.25
N LEU A 254 -24.23 1.80 10.94
CA LEU A 254 -23.67 2.89 11.74
C LEU A 254 -23.29 4.10 10.88
N LEU A 255 -22.64 3.87 9.74
CA LEU A 255 -22.29 4.93 8.79
C LEU A 255 -23.54 5.64 8.28
N ARG A 256 -24.57 4.87 7.90
CA ARG A 256 -25.85 5.43 7.46
C ARG A 256 -26.51 6.27 8.55
N ASP A 257 -26.58 5.76 9.77
CA ASP A 257 -27.15 6.47 10.90
C ASP A 257 -26.44 7.81 11.16
N GLN A 258 -25.11 7.81 11.07
CA GLN A 258 -24.30 9.02 11.21
C GLN A 258 -24.56 10.04 10.07
N ASN A 259 -24.70 9.57 8.84
CA ASN A 259 -25.00 10.42 7.68
C ASN A 259 -26.43 10.98 7.73
N ASP A 260 -27.39 10.18 8.16
CA ASP A 260 -28.77 10.61 8.36
C ASP A 260 -28.85 11.68 9.44
N HIS A 261 -28.09 11.51 10.53
CA HIS A 261 -27.96 12.51 11.58
C HIS A 261 -27.39 13.84 11.04
N TRP A 262 -26.28 13.80 10.29
CA TRP A 262 -25.70 14.99 9.67
C TRP A 262 -26.63 15.68 8.69
N THR A 263 -27.29 14.90 7.82
CA THR A 263 -28.24 15.43 6.84
C THR A 263 -29.42 16.11 7.55
N LYS A 264 -29.98 15.48 8.59
CA LYS A 264 -31.08 16.05 9.39
C LYS A 264 -30.71 17.39 10.03
N HIS A 265 -29.44 17.60 10.35
CA HIS A 265 -28.94 18.82 10.97
C HIS A 265 -28.29 19.80 9.99
N GLY A 266 -28.33 19.52 8.67
CA GLY A 266 -27.72 20.39 7.65
C GLY A 266 -26.21 20.50 7.77
N TYR A 267 -25.55 19.51 8.39
CA TYR A 267 -24.10 19.48 8.54
C TYR A 267 -23.46 18.78 7.34
N ASP A 268 -22.58 19.47 6.63
CA ASP A 268 -21.75 18.88 5.59
C ASP A 268 -20.30 18.75 6.09
N PRO A 269 -19.82 17.54 6.43
CA PRO A 269 -18.46 17.33 6.90
C PRO A 269 -17.39 17.66 5.85
N MET A 270 -17.77 17.75 4.57
CA MET A 270 -16.85 18.09 3.48
C MET A 270 -16.73 19.60 3.23
N ALA A 271 -17.59 20.43 3.84
CA ALA A 271 -17.60 21.88 3.61
C ALA A 271 -16.26 22.56 3.98
N ASP A 272 -15.59 22.05 5.01
CA ASP A 272 -14.27 22.52 5.45
C ASP A 272 -13.12 21.64 4.90
N GLY A 273 -13.35 20.94 3.78
CA GLY A 273 -12.35 20.09 3.14
C GLY A 273 -12.21 18.69 3.74
N GLY A 274 -13.14 18.22 4.58
CA GLY A 274 -13.21 16.82 5.01
C GLY A 274 -12.14 16.38 6.02
N ASP A 275 -11.48 17.32 6.68
CA ASP A 275 -10.51 17.03 7.75
C ASP A 275 -11.04 17.46 9.13
N ARG A 276 -10.38 16.97 10.19
CA ARG A 276 -10.70 17.37 11.57
C ARG A 276 -10.36 18.85 11.78
N LYS A 277 -11.21 19.58 12.52
CA LYS A 277 -10.82 20.91 13.03
C LYS A 277 -9.73 20.72 14.08
N ARG A 278 -8.64 21.48 13.96
CA ARG A 278 -7.60 21.54 15.00
C ARG A 278 -8.11 22.46 16.11
N ASP A 279 -8.42 21.87 17.25
CA ASP A 279 -8.66 22.60 18.51
C ASP A 279 -7.34 23.19 19.04
#